data_AF-A0A6A5ZAK6-F1
#
_entry.id   AF-A0A6A5ZAK6-F1
#
_cell.length_a   1.000
_cell.length_b   1.000
_cell.length_c   1.000
_cell.angle_alpha   90.00
_cell.angle_beta   90.00
_cell.angle_gamma   90.00
#
_symmetry.space_group_name_H-M   'P 1'
#
loop_
_entity.id
_entity.type
_entity.pdbx_description
1 polymer ?
#
loop_
_entity_poly.entity_id
_entity_poly.type
_entity_poly.pdbx_seq_one_letter_code
_entity_poly.pdbx_strand_id
1 'polypeptide(L)'
;MGGRAFPHLFCPRITRELYLKVRDQTFDILTKVFTHVTVPAEFPSKTDFGDVDFLVAGPRDVKVSAKFPWTTMVKEIKKAFDTTHGRQGFFTKDCMYFAISCPGREDEFFIQIDVKVCENPELFAWTEFQLNYASSEKIIGSMIKPLGLTINPEGLWVRIEEMEDVNSAGSMVFLTKEARDVLKIVGLDRRMLDGGFASNEELYAYLASSWVFNPAHFAERLKDPHYVEHLKDRSKAWVYFVTIWISEQYPKYQLPTQLDDVGDWYSIMRIIVRESVFTMFPPAAEVYYKK
;
A
#
# COMPACT_ATOMS: atom_id res chain seq x y z
N MET A 1 -3.34 -11.95 -6.24
CA MET A 1 -3.94 -12.12 -7.58
C MET A 1 -5.37 -11.64 -7.46
N GLY A 2 -5.69 -10.52 -8.10
CA GLY A 2 -7.02 -9.93 -8.13
C GLY A 2 -8.00 -10.69 -9.04
N GLY A 3 -9.27 -10.24 -9.09
CA GLY A 3 -10.29 -10.78 -10.00
C GLY A 3 -11.01 -12.06 -9.53
N ARG A 4 -11.10 -12.31 -8.22
CA ARG A 4 -11.70 -13.55 -7.65
C ARG A 4 -12.95 -13.31 -6.79
N ALA A 5 -13.51 -12.10 -6.79
CA ALA A 5 -14.65 -11.77 -5.95
C ALA A 5 -15.95 -12.46 -6.39
N PHE A 6 -16.03 -12.88 -7.67
CA PHE A 6 -17.20 -13.50 -8.29
C PHE A 6 -16.87 -14.86 -8.92
N PRO A 7 -16.72 -15.94 -8.13
CA PRO A 7 -16.32 -17.26 -8.65
C PRO A 7 -17.36 -17.92 -9.56
N HIS A 8 -18.59 -17.40 -9.59
CA HIS A 8 -19.70 -17.90 -10.41
C HIS A 8 -19.87 -17.13 -11.73
N LEU A 9 -19.09 -16.06 -11.95
CA LEU A 9 -19.10 -15.27 -13.18
C LEU A 9 -17.80 -15.53 -13.95
N PHE A 10 -17.86 -15.43 -15.28
CA PHE A 10 -16.65 -15.46 -16.10
C PHE A 10 -15.99 -14.07 -16.08
N CYS A 11 -14.96 -13.93 -15.24
CA CYS A 11 -14.13 -12.73 -15.11
C CYS A 11 -12.67 -13.04 -15.53
N PRO A 12 -12.35 -13.09 -16.84
CA PRO A 12 -10.99 -13.35 -17.31
C PRO A 12 -10.05 -12.19 -16.98
N ARG A 13 -8.73 -12.44 -17.04
CA ARG A 13 -7.76 -11.34 -17.04
C ARG A 13 -7.89 -10.52 -18.32
N ILE A 14 -7.79 -9.20 -18.22
CA ILE A 14 -7.96 -8.25 -19.32
C ILE A 14 -6.63 -7.62 -19.74
N THR A 15 -6.56 -7.17 -21.00
CA THR A 15 -5.41 -6.45 -21.55
C THR A 15 -5.29 -5.05 -20.95
N ARG A 16 -4.11 -4.45 -21.05
CA ARG A 16 -3.89 -3.05 -20.61
C ARG A 16 -4.81 -2.05 -21.30
N GLU A 17 -5.06 -2.21 -22.59
CA GLU A 17 -5.96 -1.33 -23.34
C GLU A 17 -7.39 -1.38 -22.79
N LEU A 18 -7.93 -2.59 -22.58
CA LEU A 18 -9.26 -2.76 -22.01
C LEU A 18 -9.31 -2.28 -20.56
N TYR A 19 -8.27 -2.54 -19.77
CA TYR A 19 -8.14 -2.02 -18.40
C TYR A 19 -8.24 -0.49 -18.37
N LEU A 20 -7.46 0.22 -19.20
CA LEU A 20 -7.47 1.68 -19.25
C LEU A 20 -8.84 2.23 -19.64
N LYS A 21 -9.47 1.63 -20.67
CA LYS A 21 -10.83 2.00 -21.10
C LYS A 21 -11.85 1.85 -19.95
N VAL A 22 -11.85 0.72 -19.27
CA VAL A 22 -12.78 0.44 -18.18
C VAL A 22 -12.49 1.33 -16.98
N ARG A 23 -11.21 1.51 -16.64
CA ARG A 23 -10.76 2.42 -15.58
C ARG A 23 -11.33 3.82 -15.78
N ASP A 24 -11.19 4.39 -16.97
CA ASP A 24 -11.62 5.77 -17.24
C ASP A 24 -13.15 5.89 -17.17
N GLN A 25 -13.87 4.95 -17.77
CA GLN A 25 -15.34 4.89 -17.67
C GLN A 25 -15.83 4.74 -16.23
N THR A 26 -15.21 3.84 -15.46
CA THR A 26 -15.56 3.61 -14.06
C THR A 26 -15.21 4.83 -13.20
N PHE A 27 -14.09 5.51 -13.46
CA PHE A 27 -13.71 6.74 -12.78
C PHE A 27 -14.78 7.84 -12.96
N ASP A 28 -15.25 8.05 -14.19
CA ASP A 28 -16.30 9.04 -14.50
C ASP A 28 -17.64 8.70 -13.82
N ILE A 29 -17.94 7.42 -13.63
CA ILE A 29 -19.15 6.98 -12.92
C ILE A 29 -18.99 7.21 -11.41
N LEU A 30 -17.87 6.79 -10.83
CA LEU A 30 -17.64 6.88 -9.38
C LEU A 30 -17.50 8.33 -8.90
N THR A 31 -16.97 9.25 -9.71
CA THR A 31 -16.86 10.68 -9.35
C THR A 31 -18.21 11.39 -9.19
N LYS A 32 -19.28 10.82 -9.80
CA LYS A 32 -20.66 11.27 -9.60
C LYS A 32 -21.24 10.77 -8.28
N VAL A 33 -20.70 9.69 -7.71
CA VAL A 33 -21.17 9.05 -6.48
C VAL A 33 -20.35 9.52 -5.25
N PHE A 34 -19.06 9.77 -5.44
CA PHE A 34 -18.10 10.11 -4.39
C PHE A 34 -17.42 11.45 -4.64
N THR A 35 -17.02 12.11 -3.55
CA THR A 35 -16.28 13.37 -3.60
C THR A 35 -14.83 13.13 -3.98
N HIS A 36 -14.21 12.08 -3.43
CA HIS A 36 -12.84 11.69 -3.72
C HIS A 36 -12.84 10.32 -4.42
N VAL A 37 -12.15 10.24 -5.55
CA VAL A 37 -11.94 9.02 -6.32
C VAL A 37 -10.52 9.07 -6.87
N THR A 38 -9.77 7.99 -6.67
CA THR A 38 -8.46 7.80 -7.29
C THR A 38 -8.27 6.34 -7.67
N VAL A 39 -7.34 6.10 -8.58
CA VAL A 39 -6.87 4.77 -8.96
C VAL A 39 -5.44 4.66 -8.46
N PRO A 40 -5.18 3.89 -7.39
CA PRO A 40 -3.82 3.71 -6.89
C PRO A 40 -2.88 3.23 -7.99
N ALA A 41 -1.64 3.72 -7.98
CA ALA A 41 -0.66 3.37 -8.99
C ALA A 41 -0.40 1.85 -9.01
N GLU A 42 -0.35 1.26 -10.19
CA GLU A 42 -0.06 -0.17 -10.39
C GLU A 42 1.43 -0.39 -10.61
N PHE A 43 1.90 -1.63 -10.46
CA PHE A 43 3.26 -1.99 -10.87
C PHE A 43 3.45 -1.74 -12.37
N PRO A 44 4.52 -1.03 -12.80
CA PRO A 44 4.68 -0.61 -14.19
C PRO A 44 4.60 -1.73 -15.23
N SER A 45 5.23 -2.87 -14.93
CA SER A 45 5.36 -4.00 -15.85
C SER A 45 4.14 -4.94 -15.85
N LYS A 46 3.03 -4.55 -15.21
CA LYS A 46 1.77 -5.31 -15.25
C LYS A 46 1.19 -5.25 -16.68
N THR A 47 1.13 -6.40 -17.34
CA THR A 47 0.65 -6.54 -18.73
C THR A 47 -0.80 -7.00 -18.83
N ASP A 48 -1.33 -7.61 -17.76
CA ASP A 48 -2.71 -8.06 -17.66
C ASP A 48 -3.31 -7.78 -16.26
N PHE A 49 -4.64 -7.71 -16.17
CA PHE A 49 -5.34 -7.22 -14.98
C PHE A 49 -6.49 -8.17 -14.65
N GLY A 50 -6.68 -8.51 -13.37
CA GLY A 50 -7.82 -9.33 -12.95
C GLY A 50 -9.05 -8.50 -12.58
N ASP A 51 -8.82 -7.23 -12.28
CA ASP A 51 -9.73 -6.28 -11.68
C ASP A 51 -9.26 -4.85 -11.96
N VAL A 52 -10.12 -3.89 -11.65
CA VAL A 52 -9.82 -2.47 -11.61
C VAL A 52 -10.06 -1.94 -10.20
N ASP A 53 -8.99 -1.54 -9.53
CA ASP A 53 -9.01 -1.04 -8.15
C ASP A 53 -9.26 0.48 -8.09
N PHE A 54 -10.15 0.90 -7.21
CA PHE A 54 -10.44 2.29 -6.88
C PHE A 54 -10.37 2.52 -5.39
N LEU A 55 -9.86 3.68 -5.00
CA LEU A 55 -10.00 4.23 -3.67
C LEU A 55 -11.01 5.38 -3.72
N VAL A 56 -12.02 5.35 -2.84
CA VAL A 56 -13.10 6.35 -2.79
C VAL A 56 -13.35 6.88 -1.37
N ALA A 57 -13.82 8.12 -1.26
CA ALA A 57 -14.29 8.70 0.00
C ALA A 57 -15.35 9.78 -0.21
N GLY A 58 -16.12 10.03 0.85
CA GLY A 58 -17.14 11.08 0.91
C GLY A 58 -18.30 10.88 -0.09
N PRO A 59 -19.23 9.95 0.17
CA PRO A 59 -20.46 9.80 -0.62
C PRO A 59 -21.20 11.14 -0.75
N ARG A 60 -21.64 11.51 -1.97
CA ARG A 60 -22.22 12.83 -2.24
C ARG A 60 -23.68 12.97 -1.77
N ASP A 61 -24.52 11.99 -2.08
CA ASP A 61 -25.98 12.09 -1.89
C ASP A 61 -26.50 11.30 -0.69
N VAL A 62 -25.61 10.88 0.22
CA VAL A 62 -26.01 10.19 1.44
C VAL A 62 -25.89 11.12 2.63
N LYS A 63 -27.00 11.25 3.40
CA LYS A 63 -27.02 12.03 4.63
C LYS A 63 -25.86 11.60 5.53
N VAL A 64 -25.11 12.58 6.02
CA VAL A 64 -24.00 12.38 6.96
C VAL A 64 -24.50 11.56 8.14
N SER A 65 -23.98 10.35 8.27
CA SER A 65 -24.24 9.43 9.35
C SER A 65 -22.91 9.07 10.00
N ALA A 66 -22.90 8.74 11.29
CA ALA A 66 -21.67 8.36 12.01
C ALA A 66 -21.01 7.07 11.46
N LYS A 67 -21.69 6.32 10.59
CA LYS A 67 -21.17 5.11 9.96
C LYS A 67 -21.30 5.18 8.45
N PHE A 68 -20.36 4.57 7.74
CA PHE A 68 -20.45 4.47 6.29
C PHE A 68 -21.70 3.64 5.86
N PRO A 69 -22.53 4.14 4.93
CA PRO A 69 -23.83 3.56 4.58
C PRO A 69 -23.69 2.42 3.55
N TRP A 70 -22.98 1.35 3.92
CA TRP A 70 -22.59 0.24 3.02
C TRP A 70 -23.71 -0.31 2.13
N THR A 71 -24.85 -0.69 2.70
CA THR A 71 -25.97 -1.28 1.94
C THR A 71 -26.54 -0.30 0.91
N THR A 72 -26.61 0.99 1.25
CA THR A 72 -27.08 2.05 0.36
C THR A 72 -26.07 2.26 -0.77
N MET A 73 -24.79 2.35 -0.44
CA MET A 73 -23.73 2.57 -1.44
C MET A 73 -23.63 1.41 -2.44
N VAL A 74 -23.74 0.17 -1.98
CA VAL A 74 -23.77 -0.99 -2.89
C VAL A 74 -24.94 -0.87 -3.87
N LYS A 75 -26.13 -0.44 -3.42
CA LYS A 75 -27.30 -0.25 -4.30
C LYS A 75 -27.09 0.88 -5.31
N GLU A 76 -26.60 2.03 -4.85
CA GLU A 76 -26.36 3.19 -5.72
C GLU A 76 -25.29 2.91 -6.77
N ILE A 77 -24.18 2.25 -6.40
CA ILE A 77 -23.12 1.90 -7.34
C ILE A 77 -23.60 0.84 -8.34
N LYS A 78 -24.36 -0.18 -7.90
CA LYS A 78 -24.99 -1.15 -8.82
C LYS A 78 -25.87 -0.45 -9.86
N LYS A 79 -26.67 0.52 -9.43
CA LYS A 79 -27.51 1.34 -10.31
C LYS A 79 -26.66 2.18 -11.27
N ALA A 80 -25.59 2.80 -10.76
CA ALA A 80 -24.71 3.65 -11.57
C ALA A 80 -23.93 2.87 -12.64
N PHE A 81 -23.54 1.62 -12.34
CA PHE A 81 -22.91 0.70 -13.29
C PHE A 81 -23.89 -0.10 -14.15
N ASP A 82 -25.19 0.03 -13.93
CA ASP A 82 -26.22 -0.82 -14.56
C ASP A 82 -25.91 -2.33 -14.43
N THR A 83 -25.58 -2.76 -13.21
CA THR A 83 -25.25 -4.17 -12.91
C THR A 83 -26.11 -4.75 -11.80
N THR A 84 -26.42 -6.04 -11.94
CA THR A 84 -27.05 -6.83 -10.88
C THR A 84 -26.02 -7.46 -9.94
N HIS A 85 -24.72 -7.37 -10.24
CA HIS A 85 -23.63 -8.00 -9.48
C HIS A 85 -22.86 -6.97 -8.64
N GLY A 86 -23.09 -6.99 -7.32
CA GLY A 86 -22.36 -6.11 -6.40
C GLY A 86 -22.60 -6.45 -4.94
N ARG A 87 -21.57 -6.33 -4.09
CA ARG A 87 -21.64 -6.60 -2.65
C ARG A 87 -20.50 -5.94 -1.87
N GLN A 88 -20.65 -5.81 -0.56
CA GLN A 88 -19.53 -5.53 0.35
C GLN A 88 -18.62 -6.78 0.48
N GLY A 89 -17.34 -6.56 0.76
CA GLY A 89 -16.39 -7.60 1.10
C GLY A 89 -16.71 -8.26 2.45
N PHE A 90 -16.58 -9.59 2.50
CA PHE A 90 -16.76 -10.34 3.75
C PHE A 90 -15.52 -10.25 4.66
N PHE A 91 -14.33 -10.42 4.06
CA PHE A 91 -13.04 -10.38 4.76
C PHE A 91 -12.36 -9.02 4.67
N THR A 92 -12.71 -8.23 3.66
CA THR A 92 -12.26 -6.86 3.39
C THR A 92 -13.46 -5.93 3.54
N LYS A 93 -13.84 -5.68 4.80
CA LYS A 93 -15.08 -4.94 5.11
C LYS A 93 -15.07 -3.50 4.61
N ASP A 94 -13.88 -2.98 4.33
CA ASP A 94 -13.63 -1.67 3.74
C ASP A 94 -13.66 -1.67 2.20
N CYS A 95 -13.97 -2.80 1.55
CA CYS A 95 -14.12 -2.88 0.09
C CYS A 95 -15.54 -3.26 -0.32
N MET A 96 -15.97 -2.73 -1.47
CA MET A 96 -17.09 -3.24 -2.26
C MET A 96 -16.56 -3.84 -3.55
N TYR A 97 -17.23 -4.89 -4.03
CA TYR A 97 -16.89 -5.60 -5.24
C TYR A 97 -18.07 -5.53 -6.20
N PHE A 98 -17.81 -5.26 -7.47
CA PHE A 98 -18.80 -5.23 -8.55
C PHE A 98 -18.30 -6.02 -9.75
N ALA A 99 -19.22 -6.56 -10.54
CA ALA A 99 -18.93 -7.14 -11.84
C ALA A 99 -19.75 -6.40 -12.88
N ILE A 100 -19.08 -5.79 -13.85
CA ILE A 100 -19.72 -5.05 -14.94
C ILE A 100 -19.50 -5.79 -16.26
N SER A 101 -20.46 -5.75 -17.17
CA SER A 101 -20.29 -6.34 -18.50
C SER A 101 -19.15 -5.65 -19.26
N CYS A 102 -18.38 -6.40 -20.03
CA CYS A 102 -17.29 -5.83 -20.83
C CYS A 102 -17.86 -4.83 -21.87
N PRO A 103 -17.39 -3.57 -21.90
CA PRO A 103 -17.89 -2.57 -22.85
C PRO A 103 -17.64 -2.97 -24.32
N GLY A 104 -18.72 -3.15 -25.09
CA GLY A 104 -18.73 -3.61 -26.48
C GLY A 104 -18.67 -5.14 -26.65
N ARG A 105 -18.68 -5.89 -25.56
CA ARG A 105 -18.69 -7.37 -25.50
C ARG A 105 -19.57 -7.84 -24.34
N GLU A 106 -20.73 -7.21 -24.21
CA GLU A 106 -21.55 -7.27 -23.00
C GLU A 106 -22.03 -8.70 -22.65
N ASP A 107 -22.19 -9.55 -23.68
CA ASP A 107 -22.63 -10.93 -23.56
C ASP A 107 -21.48 -11.93 -23.36
N GLU A 108 -20.21 -11.49 -23.39
CA GLU A 108 -19.06 -12.41 -23.40
C GLU A 108 -18.48 -12.67 -22.01
N PHE A 109 -18.22 -11.61 -21.22
CA PHE A 109 -17.61 -11.74 -19.90
C PHE A 109 -17.80 -10.47 -19.05
N PHE A 110 -17.53 -10.63 -17.76
CA PHE A 110 -17.57 -9.55 -16.77
C PHE A 110 -16.18 -9.06 -16.40
N ILE A 111 -16.09 -7.81 -15.99
CA ILE A 111 -14.88 -7.19 -15.46
C ILE A 111 -15.14 -6.86 -13.99
N GLN A 112 -14.24 -7.31 -13.13
CA GLN A 112 -14.33 -7.04 -11.70
C GLN A 112 -13.86 -5.61 -11.40
N ILE A 113 -14.65 -4.88 -10.62
CA ILE A 113 -14.32 -3.55 -10.09
C ILE A 113 -14.25 -3.64 -8.57
N ASP A 114 -13.10 -3.24 -8.03
CA ASP A 114 -12.81 -3.25 -6.60
C ASP A 114 -12.86 -1.80 -6.11
N VAL A 115 -13.81 -1.49 -5.22
CA VAL A 115 -14.02 -0.14 -4.69
C VAL A 115 -13.71 -0.14 -3.20
N LYS A 116 -12.48 0.24 -2.86
CA LYS A 116 -12.03 0.42 -1.47
C LYS A 116 -12.48 1.78 -0.94
N VAL A 117 -13.07 1.78 0.24
CA VAL A 117 -13.61 2.98 0.89
C VAL A 117 -12.62 3.46 1.95
N CYS A 118 -12.22 4.72 1.86
CA CYS A 118 -11.63 5.44 2.97
C CYS A 118 -12.75 6.15 3.74
N GLU A 119 -13.13 5.60 4.90
CA GLU A 119 -14.25 6.14 5.69
C GLU A 119 -13.94 7.53 6.29
N ASN A 120 -12.66 7.83 6.53
CA ASN A 120 -12.21 9.16 6.94
C ASN A 120 -11.56 9.89 5.75
N PRO A 121 -12.25 10.85 5.11
CA PRO A 121 -11.69 11.60 3.99
C PRO A 121 -10.37 12.31 4.30
N GLU A 122 -10.09 12.66 5.56
CA GLU A 122 -8.82 13.26 5.95
C GLU A 122 -7.61 12.31 5.83
N LEU A 123 -7.86 11.01 5.74
CA LEU A 123 -6.84 9.97 5.52
C LEU A 123 -6.78 9.53 4.06
N PHE A 124 -7.50 10.19 3.14
CA PHE A 124 -7.59 9.74 1.75
C PHE A 124 -6.23 9.72 1.06
N ALA A 125 -5.48 10.83 1.11
CA ALA A 125 -4.14 10.92 0.53
C ALA A 125 -3.14 9.96 1.19
N TRP A 126 -3.26 9.73 2.50
CA TRP A 126 -2.45 8.75 3.21
C TRP A 126 -2.77 7.33 2.74
N THR A 127 -4.04 6.99 2.62
CA THR A 127 -4.50 5.68 2.15
C THR A 127 -4.06 5.43 0.70
N GLU A 128 -4.15 6.44 -0.17
CA GLU A 128 -3.63 6.38 -1.54
C GLU A 128 -2.13 6.05 -1.56
N PHE A 129 -1.32 6.76 -0.75
CA PHE A 129 0.10 6.46 -0.62
C PHE A 129 0.38 5.02 -0.18
N GLN A 130 -0.41 4.48 0.75
CA GLN A 130 -0.26 3.09 1.21
C GLN A 130 -0.63 2.06 0.13
N LEU A 131 -1.52 2.41 -0.79
CA LEU A 131 -1.98 1.52 -1.87
C LEU A 131 -1.12 1.62 -3.14
N ASN A 132 -0.43 2.74 -3.34
CA ASN A 132 0.41 2.97 -4.52
C ASN A 132 1.46 1.87 -4.69
N TYR A 133 1.57 1.40 -5.93
CA TYR A 133 2.42 0.31 -6.38
C TYR A 133 2.26 -0.95 -5.51
N ALA A 134 1.01 -1.24 -5.11
CA ALA A 134 0.49 -2.49 -4.54
C ALA A 134 1.34 -3.21 -3.47
N SER A 135 2.30 -2.53 -2.83
CA SER A 135 3.25 -3.03 -1.80
C SER A 135 4.38 -2.05 -1.44
N SER A 136 4.55 -0.91 -2.13
CA SER A 136 5.73 -0.06 -1.88
C SER A 136 5.80 0.50 -0.47
N GLU A 137 4.67 0.87 0.14
CA GLU A 137 4.63 1.24 1.56
C GLU A 137 5.11 0.09 2.46
N LYS A 138 4.79 -1.17 2.14
CA LYS A 138 5.30 -2.30 2.92
C LYS A 138 6.82 -2.40 2.82
N ILE A 139 7.42 -2.01 1.67
CA ILE A 139 8.87 -2.13 1.45
C ILE A 139 9.56 -1.08 2.31
N ILE A 140 9.08 0.16 2.19
CA ILE A 140 9.50 1.27 3.06
C ILE A 140 9.32 0.92 4.52
N GLY A 141 8.13 0.42 4.89
CA GLY A 141 7.79 0.00 6.24
C GLY A 141 8.74 -1.08 6.78
N SER A 142 9.16 -2.04 5.96
CA SER A 142 10.15 -3.04 6.35
C SER A 142 11.51 -2.43 6.62
N MET A 143 11.98 -1.53 5.75
CA MET A 143 13.28 -0.87 5.90
C MET A 143 13.36 -0.05 7.19
N ILE A 144 12.31 0.72 7.50
CA ILE A 144 12.32 1.65 8.63
C ILE A 144 11.91 1.02 9.97
N LYS A 145 11.22 -0.13 9.94
CA LYS A 145 10.77 -0.81 11.16
C LYS A 145 11.90 -1.09 12.14
N PRO A 146 13.01 -1.75 11.78
CA PRO A 146 14.11 -1.97 12.74
C PRO A 146 14.77 -0.67 13.20
N LEU A 147 14.61 0.43 12.44
CA LEU A 147 15.18 1.75 12.74
C LEU A 147 14.29 2.61 13.63
N GLY A 148 13.29 2.01 14.27
CA GLY A 148 12.43 2.69 15.25
C GLY A 148 11.28 3.50 14.65
N LEU A 149 10.94 3.33 13.36
CA LEU A 149 9.77 3.97 12.77
C LEU A 149 8.69 2.95 12.38
N THR A 150 7.42 3.34 12.46
CA THR A 150 6.28 2.53 12.03
C THR A 150 5.35 3.32 11.12
N ILE A 151 4.98 2.74 9.98
CA ILE A 151 3.84 3.20 9.17
C ILE A 151 2.63 2.32 9.52
N ASN A 152 1.50 2.95 9.81
CA ASN A 152 0.21 2.29 10.03
C ASN A 152 -0.93 3.09 9.35
N PRO A 153 -2.19 2.62 9.40
CA PRO A 153 -3.31 3.34 8.78
C PRO A 153 -3.51 4.78 9.27
N GLU A 154 -3.01 5.13 10.45
CA GLU A 154 -3.17 6.45 11.06
C GLU A 154 -2.02 7.43 10.75
N GLY A 155 -0.84 6.93 10.37
CA GLY A 155 0.30 7.78 10.03
C GLY A 155 1.67 7.11 10.18
N LEU A 156 2.70 7.94 10.20
CA LEU A 156 4.06 7.58 10.56
C LEU A 156 4.32 7.90 12.03
N TRP A 157 5.00 7.00 12.72
CA TRP A 157 5.30 7.07 14.15
C TRP A 157 6.77 6.77 14.40
N VAL A 158 7.37 7.43 15.38
CA VAL A 158 8.63 7.01 16.00
C VAL A 158 8.31 6.17 17.24
N ARG A 159 9.13 5.14 17.50
CA ARG A 159 8.97 4.20 18.62
C ARG A 159 10.05 4.40 19.67
N ILE A 160 9.63 4.41 20.93
CA ILE A 160 10.52 4.40 22.10
C ILE A 160 10.96 2.96 22.35
N GLU A 161 12.23 2.67 22.13
CA GLU A 161 12.80 1.31 22.12
C GLU A 161 12.53 0.56 23.42
N GLU A 162 12.78 1.24 24.54
CA GLU A 162 12.64 0.75 25.90
C GLU A 162 11.20 0.35 26.26
N MET A 163 10.22 0.87 25.51
CA MET A 163 8.80 0.60 25.70
C MET A 163 8.24 -0.44 24.72
N GLU A 164 8.95 -0.84 23.67
CA GLU A 164 8.39 -1.68 22.60
C GLU A 164 7.91 -3.04 23.13
N ASP A 165 8.70 -3.67 24.01
CA ASP A 165 8.42 -5.01 24.57
C ASP A 165 7.39 -4.99 25.71
N VAL A 166 7.19 -3.83 26.36
CA VAL A 166 6.28 -3.68 27.51
C VAL A 166 4.92 -3.14 27.08
N ASN A 167 4.93 -2.12 26.22
CA ASN A 167 3.73 -1.45 25.74
C ASN A 167 3.95 -0.90 24.32
N SER A 168 3.84 -1.79 23.34
CA SER A 168 4.00 -1.46 21.92
C SER A 168 3.11 -0.30 21.45
N ALA A 169 1.88 -0.16 21.97
CA ALA A 169 1.02 0.97 21.63
C ALA A 169 1.50 2.27 22.28
N GLY A 170 1.94 2.19 23.54
CA GLY A 170 2.47 3.32 24.30
C GLY A 170 3.81 3.84 23.79
N SER A 171 4.61 2.98 23.16
CA SER A 171 5.93 3.35 22.61
C SER A 171 5.84 4.29 21.41
N MET A 172 4.67 4.37 20.75
CA MET A 172 4.51 5.17 19.55
C MET A 172 4.29 6.65 19.86
N VAL A 173 5.01 7.52 19.16
CA VAL A 173 4.83 8.97 19.12
C VAL A 173 4.56 9.39 17.69
N PHE A 174 3.44 10.08 17.46
CA PHE A 174 2.99 10.47 16.13
C PHE A 174 3.97 11.47 15.51
N LEU A 175 4.26 11.30 14.22
CA LEU A 175 5.09 12.23 13.45
C LEU A 175 4.26 13.00 12.43
N THR A 176 3.65 12.28 11.49
CA THR A 176 3.01 12.88 10.31
C THR A 176 2.06 11.89 9.64
N LYS A 177 1.09 12.43 8.91
CA LYS A 177 0.23 11.69 7.96
C LYS A 177 0.46 12.12 6.51
N GLU A 178 1.57 12.84 6.26
CA GLU A 178 1.92 13.33 4.93
C GLU A 178 2.93 12.39 4.26
N ALA A 179 2.56 11.82 3.12
CA ALA A 179 3.41 10.89 2.37
C ALA A 179 4.76 11.50 1.96
N ARG A 180 4.78 12.82 1.69
CA ARG A 180 6.00 13.56 1.31
C ARG A 180 7.04 13.56 2.41
N ASP A 181 6.60 13.64 3.66
CA ASP A 181 7.49 13.61 4.81
C ASP A 181 8.13 12.24 4.97
N VAL A 182 7.35 11.16 4.81
CA VAL A 182 7.84 9.78 4.82
C VAL A 182 8.94 9.62 3.77
N LEU A 183 8.68 10.05 2.53
CA LEU A 183 9.62 9.96 1.43
C LEU A 183 10.89 10.76 1.73
N LYS A 184 10.76 11.99 2.22
CA LYS A 184 11.91 12.81 2.63
C LYS A 184 12.75 12.15 3.72
N ILE A 185 12.13 11.55 4.75
CA ILE A 185 12.83 10.84 5.83
C ILE A 185 13.69 9.71 5.25
N VAL A 186 13.15 8.95 4.30
CA VAL A 186 13.88 7.81 3.69
C VAL A 186 14.75 8.22 2.49
N GLY A 187 14.88 9.52 2.20
CA GLY A 187 15.67 10.03 1.08
C GLY A 187 15.11 9.69 -0.31
N LEU A 188 13.80 9.49 -0.40
CA LEU A 188 13.05 9.33 -1.64
C LEU A 188 12.27 10.63 -1.94
N ASP A 189 11.79 10.77 -3.17
CA ASP A 189 11.04 11.93 -3.65
C ASP A 189 9.60 11.58 -4.12
N ARG A 190 8.93 12.59 -4.68
CA ARG A 190 7.54 12.52 -5.16
C ARG A 190 7.29 11.54 -6.30
N ARG A 191 8.30 10.91 -6.91
CA ARG A 191 8.08 9.87 -7.94
C ARG A 191 7.17 8.74 -7.46
N MET A 192 7.19 8.45 -6.15
CA MET A 192 6.26 7.51 -5.51
C MET A 192 4.80 7.96 -5.47
N LEU A 193 4.55 9.26 -5.65
CA LEU A 193 3.23 9.88 -5.60
C LEU A 193 2.70 10.18 -7.00
N ASP A 194 3.51 10.79 -7.86
CA ASP A 194 3.05 11.34 -9.15
C ASP A 194 4.00 11.13 -10.33
N GLY A 195 5.26 10.76 -10.12
CA GLY A 195 6.27 10.73 -11.20
C GLY A 195 6.25 9.48 -12.08
N GLY A 196 5.62 8.39 -11.62
CA GLY A 196 5.58 7.13 -12.35
C GLY A 196 6.94 6.44 -12.52
N PHE A 197 6.89 5.15 -12.88
CA PHE A 197 8.05 4.32 -13.20
C PHE A 197 7.80 3.61 -14.52
N ALA A 198 8.84 3.44 -15.33
CA ALA A 198 8.78 2.78 -16.62
C ALA A 198 8.76 1.23 -16.49
N SER A 199 9.37 0.70 -15.43
CA SER A 199 9.46 -0.74 -15.19
C SER A 199 9.46 -1.06 -13.70
N ASN A 200 9.15 -2.31 -13.35
CA ASN A 200 9.31 -2.80 -11.99
C ASN A 200 10.78 -2.69 -11.53
N GLU A 201 11.73 -2.91 -12.45
CA GLU A 201 13.17 -2.77 -12.20
C GLU A 201 13.53 -1.36 -11.74
N GLU A 202 13.02 -0.34 -12.43
CA GLU A 202 13.24 1.05 -12.06
C GLU A 202 12.66 1.37 -10.69
N LEU A 203 11.44 0.89 -10.40
CA LEU A 203 10.81 1.06 -9.09
C LEU A 203 11.63 0.41 -7.96
N TYR A 204 12.14 -0.80 -8.17
CA TYR A 204 12.95 -1.48 -7.17
C TYR A 204 14.31 -0.81 -6.95
N ALA A 205 14.99 -0.43 -8.04
CA ALA A 205 16.24 0.33 -7.96
C ALA A 205 16.03 1.67 -7.24
N TYR A 206 14.91 2.34 -7.50
CA TYR A 206 14.53 3.56 -6.81
C TYR A 206 14.29 3.33 -5.31
N LEU A 207 13.55 2.29 -4.92
CA LEU A 207 13.34 1.95 -3.49
C LEU A 207 14.67 1.62 -2.80
N ALA A 208 15.56 0.89 -3.48
CA ALA A 208 16.89 0.54 -2.98
C ALA A 208 17.88 1.73 -2.94
N SER A 209 17.58 2.84 -3.62
CA SER A 209 18.37 4.07 -3.55
C SER A 209 18.21 4.84 -2.24
N SER A 210 17.23 4.45 -1.42
CA SER A 210 17.01 5.00 -0.09
C SER A 210 18.24 4.83 0.79
N TRP A 211 18.63 5.87 1.53
CA TRP A 211 19.77 5.80 2.46
C TRP A 211 19.55 4.89 3.66
N VAL A 212 18.29 4.49 3.94
CA VAL A 212 17.94 3.49 4.96
C VAL A 212 17.81 2.08 4.39
N PHE A 213 18.07 1.88 3.10
CA PHE A 213 18.11 0.54 2.50
C PHE A 213 19.39 -0.19 2.92
N ASN A 214 19.22 -1.44 3.36
CA ASN A 214 20.33 -2.36 3.59
C ASN A 214 19.93 -3.76 3.10
N PRO A 215 20.60 -4.36 2.11
CA PRO A 215 20.27 -5.70 1.62
C PRO A 215 20.45 -6.79 2.70
N ALA A 216 21.37 -6.59 3.66
CA ALA A 216 21.58 -7.50 4.79
C ALA A 216 20.31 -7.65 5.65
N HIS A 217 19.51 -6.58 5.79
CA HIS A 217 18.24 -6.63 6.53
C HIS A 217 17.29 -7.68 5.96
N PHE A 218 17.14 -7.70 4.63
CA PHE A 218 16.24 -8.63 3.97
C PHE A 218 16.77 -10.07 4.02
N ALA A 219 18.08 -10.24 3.88
CA ALA A 219 18.74 -11.54 4.04
C ALA A 219 18.57 -12.10 5.46
N GLU A 220 18.71 -11.27 6.49
CA GLU A 220 18.49 -11.67 7.89
C GLU A 220 17.05 -12.13 8.12
N ARG A 221 16.08 -11.37 7.61
CA ARG A 221 14.65 -11.75 7.74
C ARG A 221 14.32 -13.08 7.10
N LEU A 222 14.98 -13.42 5.99
CA LEU A 222 14.77 -14.71 5.31
C LEU A 222 15.31 -15.91 6.12
N LYS A 223 16.08 -15.69 7.18
CA LYS A 223 16.48 -16.76 8.12
C LYS A 223 15.35 -17.15 9.08
N ASP A 224 14.39 -16.28 9.32
CA ASP A 224 13.24 -16.55 10.19
C ASP A 224 12.20 -17.41 9.44
N PRO A 225 11.96 -18.68 9.84
CA PRO A 225 11.00 -19.55 9.19
C PRO A 225 9.57 -18.99 9.23
N HIS A 226 9.21 -18.25 10.29
CA HIS A 226 7.89 -17.64 10.42
C HIS A 226 7.73 -16.53 9.38
N TYR A 227 8.75 -15.67 9.20
CA TYR A 227 8.74 -14.67 8.14
C TYR A 227 8.60 -15.30 6.75
N VAL A 228 9.34 -16.38 6.47
CA VAL A 228 9.29 -17.10 5.19
C VAL A 228 7.90 -17.70 4.93
N GLU A 229 7.25 -18.25 5.95
CA GLU A 229 5.88 -18.76 5.83
C GLU A 229 4.90 -17.64 5.42
N HIS A 230 5.02 -16.47 6.06
CA HIS A 230 4.19 -15.29 5.79
C HIS A 230 4.44 -14.64 4.43
N LEU A 231 5.53 -14.99 3.71
CA LEU A 231 5.74 -14.49 2.34
C LEU A 231 4.64 -14.97 1.38
N LYS A 232 4.01 -16.12 1.65
CA LYS A 232 2.92 -16.67 0.83
C LYS A 232 1.70 -15.75 0.78
N ASP A 233 1.52 -14.93 1.82
CA ASP A 233 0.41 -13.98 1.94
C ASP A 233 0.75 -12.60 1.36
N ARG A 234 2.01 -12.40 0.93
CA ARG A 234 2.46 -11.13 0.34
C ARG A 234 2.16 -11.06 -1.15
N SER A 235 2.21 -9.84 -1.69
CA SER A 235 2.06 -9.65 -3.13
C SER A 235 3.21 -10.34 -3.87
N LYS A 236 2.95 -10.79 -5.10
CA LYS A 236 4.00 -11.39 -5.95
C LYS A 236 5.19 -10.44 -6.15
N ALA A 237 4.93 -9.14 -6.22
CA ALA A 237 5.95 -8.12 -6.39
C ALA A 237 6.81 -7.94 -5.13
N TRP A 238 6.22 -8.05 -3.93
CA TRP A 238 6.98 -8.10 -2.68
C TRP A 238 7.90 -9.32 -2.64
N VAL A 239 7.32 -10.50 -2.92
CA VAL A 239 8.07 -11.76 -2.85
C VAL A 239 9.24 -11.72 -3.83
N TYR A 240 8.98 -11.31 -5.08
CA TYR A 240 10.03 -11.14 -6.08
C TYR A 240 11.14 -10.18 -5.63
N PHE A 241 10.78 -9.01 -5.06
CA PHE A 241 11.76 -8.06 -4.55
C PHE A 241 12.70 -8.69 -3.51
N VAL A 242 12.11 -9.34 -2.50
CA VAL A 242 12.86 -9.87 -1.36
C VAL A 242 13.65 -11.14 -1.71
N THR A 243 13.12 -12.04 -2.54
CA THR A 243 13.72 -13.36 -2.76
C THR A 243 14.57 -13.45 -4.03
N ILE A 244 14.34 -12.59 -5.02
CA ILE A 244 14.99 -12.65 -6.33
C ILE A 244 15.74 -11.34 -6.64
N TRP A 245 15.05 -10.20 -6.63
CA TRP A 245 15.66 -8.95 -7.08
C TRP A 245 16.85 -8.52 -6.20
N ILE A 246 16.71 -8.54 -4.88
CA ILE A 246 17.81 -8.16 -3.97
C ILE A 246 18.99 -9.11 -4.13
N SER A 247 18.75 -10.42 -4.26
CA SER A 247 19.84 -11.40 -4.39
C SER A 247 20.59 -11.22 -5.71
N GLU A 248 19.89 -10.95 -6.81
CA GLU A 248 20.52 -10.67 -8.11
C GLU A 248 21.35 -9.38 -8.09
N GLN A 249 20.84 -8.30 -7.50
CA GLN A 249 21.51 -7.00 -7.47
C GLN A 249 22.62 -6.89 -6.42
N TYR A 250 22.49 -7.61 -5.29
CA TYR A 250 23.41 -7.56 -4.17
C TYR A 250 23.93 -8.96 -3.80
N PRO A 251 24.69 -9.63 -4.68
CA PRO A 251 25.04 -11.04 -4.54
C PRO A 251 25.87 -11.36 -3.29
N LYS A 252 26.61 -10.38 -2.77
CA LYS A 252 27.41 -10.53 -1.53
C LYS A 252 26.56 -10.63 -0.25
N TYR A 253 25.26 -10.36 -0.36
CA TYR A 253 24.32 -10.34 0.76
C TYR A 253 23.32 -11.52 0.68
N GLN A 254 23.61 -12.52 -0.14
CA GLN A 254 22.74 -13.67 -0.48
C GLN A 254 22.58 -14.75 0.61
N LEU A 255 22.49 -14.41 1.90
CA LEU A 255 22.43 -15.37 3.04
C LEU A 255 23.83 -15.89 3.46
N PRO A 256 23.98 -16.39 4.71
CA PRO A 256 24.92 -15.85 5.68
C PRO A 256 26.35 -16.37 5.50
N THR A 257 27.13 -15.66 4.70
CA THR A 257 28.58 -15.71 4.82
C THR A 257 29.09 -14.28 4.88
N GLN A 258 29.32 -13.84 6.12
CA GLN A 258 30.08 -12.64 6.49
C GLN A 258 29.47 -11.32 6.05
N LEU A 259 28.60 -10.79 6.90
CA LEU A 259 28.32 -9.36 6.93
C LEU A 259 28.51 -8.89 8.36
N ASP A 260 29.08 -7.69 8.49
CA ASP A 260 29.03 -6.89 9.71
C ASP A 260 27.65 -7.02 10.35
N ASP A 261 27.60 -7.20 11.67
CA ASP A 261 26.38 -7.53 12.39
C ASP A 261 25.26 -6.54 12.02
N VAL A 262 24.21 -7.02 11.35
CA VAL A 262 23.09 -6.17 10.95
C VAL A 262 22.40 -5.56 12.18
N GLY A 263 22.57 -6.17 13.35
CA GLY A 263 22.19 -5.62 14.66
C GLY A 263 22.95 -4.35 15.02
N ASP A 264 24.25 -4.29 14.79
CA ASP A 264 25.05 -3.07 14.98
C ASP A 264 24.58 -1.97 14.03
N TRP A 265 24.31 -2.33 12.77
CA TRP A 265 23.75 -1.40 11.80
C TRP A 265 22.37 -0.87 12.25
N TYR A 266 21.47 -1.73 12.74
CA TYR A 266 20.17 -1.29 13.27
C TYR A 266 20.35 -0.31 14.43
N SER A 267 21.23 -0.62 15.38
CA SER A 267 21.47 0.19 16.57
C SER A 267 21.98 1.59 16.21
N ILE A 268 22.97 1.66 15.31
CA ILE A 268 23.54 2.93 14.82
C ILE A 268 22.49 3.72 14.03
N MET A 269 21.83 3.07 13.08
CA MET A 269 20.89 3.74 12.19
C MET A 269 19.62 4.19 12.88
N ARG A 270 19.16 3.47 13.91
CA ARG A 270 18.04 3.89 14.74
C ARG A 270 18.31 5.25 15.40
N ILE A 271 19.53 5.47 15.89
CA ILE A 271 19.93 6.78 16.44
C ILE A 271 19.92 7.84 15.33
N ILE A 272 20.58 7.58 14.20
CA ILE A 272 20.66 8.55 13.08
C ILE A 272 19.27 8.93 12.56
N VAL A 273 18.39 7.95 12.34
CA VAL A 273 17.02 8.16 11.89
C VAL A 273 16.22 8.95 12.93
N ARG A 274 16.34 8.63 14.22
CA ARG A 274 15.66 9.38 15.29
C ARG A 274 16.09 10.85 15.31
N GLU A 275 17.38 11.14 15.27
CA GLU A 275 17.87 12.53 15.28
C GLU A 275 17.43 13.30 14.03
N SER A 276 17.45 12.65 12.85
CA SER A 276 16.93 13.23 11.61
C SER A 276 15.44 13.57 11.71
N VAL A 277 14.64 12.64 12.25
CA VAL A 277 13.21 12.83 12.48
C VAL A 277 12.94 13.93 13.51
N PHE A 278 13.68 14.00 14.61
CA PHE A 278 13.50 15.05 15.62
C PHE A 278 13.90 16.44 15.10
N THR A 279 14.86 16.51 14.18
CA THR A 279 15.16 17.74 13.47
C THR A 279 13.98 18.19 12.59
N MET A 280 13.31 17.25 11.93
CA MET A 280 12.14 17.53 11.08
C MET A 280 10.85 17.79 11.88
N PHE A 281 10.70 17.13 13.04
CA PHE A 281 9.52 17.17 13.90
C PHE A 281 9.89 17.45 15.37
N PRO A 282 10.40 18.65 15.72
CA PRO A 282 10.81 18.96 17.08
C PRO A 282 9.75 18.69 18.17
N PRO A 283 8.43 18.95 17.95
CA PRO A 283 7.40 18.64 18.94
C PRO A 283 7.31 17.14 19.30
N ALA A 284 7.62 16.25 18.35
CA ALA A 284 7.62 14.81 18.61
C ALA A 284 8.77 14.41 19.54
N ALA A 285 9.91 15.07 19.47
CA ALA A 285 11.04 14.85 20.38
C ALA A 285 10.65 15.15 21.82
N GLU A 286 9.94 16.26 22.06
CA GLU A 286 9.46 16.60 23.41
C GLU A 286 8.52 15.55 24.00
N VAL A 287 7.63 14.97 23.17
CA VAL A 287 6.73 13.91 23.62
C VAL A 287 7.49 12.61 23.85
N TYR A 288 8.45 12.29 22.98
CA TYR A 288 9.27 11.10 23.08
C TYR A 288 10.04 11.06 24.41
N TYR A 289 10.74 12.13 24.78
CA TYR A 289 11.54 12.15 26.01
C TYR A 289 10.73 12.33 27.32
N LYS A 290 9.43 12.58 27.22
CA LYS A 290 8.52 12.65 28.39
C LYS A 290 7.86 11.31 28.74
N LYS A 291 7.86 10.37 27.80
CA LYS A 291 7.34 9.02 27.97
C LYS A 291 8.42 8.10 28.53
#